data_AF-A0A432ETH2-F1
#
_entry.id   AF-A0A432ETH2-F1
#
_cell.length_a   1.000
_cell.length_b   1.000
_cell.length_c   1.000
_cell.angle_alpha   90.00
_cell.angle_beta   90.00
_cell.angle_gamma   90.00
#
_symmetry.space_group_name_H-M   'P 1'
#
loop_
_entity.id
_entity.type
_entity.pdbx_description
1 polymer ?
#
loop_
_entity_poly.entity_id
_entity_poly.type
_entity_poly.pdbx_seq_one_letter_code
_entity_poly.pdbx_strand_id
1 'polypeptide(L)'
;MPDFYDALETRDSVLREKQQFDELKKQLHNARDHAPAYAAILADVDIADINDRDTLSMIPLTRKSDIAERQGELPPLGGYATVRMDSFYNVFASPGGIFEPGAARDDYWNFARGLHAAGIRTGDLIHNTFSYHFTPAGLMV
;
A
#
# COMPACT_ATOMS: atom_id res chain seq x y z
N MET A 1 -27.51 12.82 1.73
CA MET A 1 -26.05 12.59 1.84
C MET A 1 -25.77 11.29 1.11
N PRO A 2 -24.67 11.16 0.36
CA PRO A 2 -24.36 9.87 -0.26
C PRO A 2 -24.12 8.85 0.87
N ASP A 3 -24.76 7.68 0.78
CA ASP A 3 -24.59 6.60 1.76
C ASP A 3 -23.17 6.01 1.71
N PHE A 4 -22.49 6.14 0.57
CA PHE A 4 -21.16 5.64 0.28
C PHE A 4 -20.17 6.79 0.04
N TYR A 5 -18.90 6.58 0.34
CA TYR A 5 -17.82 7.55 0.17
C TYR A 5 -17.52 7.81 -1.32
N ASP A 6 -17.48 6.76 -2.13
CA ASP A 6 -17.26 6.84 -3.56
C ASP A 6 -17.95 5.70 -4.34
N ALA A 7 -17.88 5.77 -5.68
CA ALA A 7 -18.51 4.79 -6.57
C ALA A 7 -17.86 3.38 -6.53
N LEU A 8 -16.67 3.22 -5.93
CA LEU A 8 -15.98 1.93 -5.86
C LEU A 8 -16.59 1.00 -4.80
N GLU A 9 -17.43 1.51 -3.90
CA GLU A 9 -18.11 0.72 -2.88
C GLU A 9 -19.30 -0.07 -3.44
N THR A 10 -19.97 0.47 -4.46
CA THR A 10 -21.20 -0.11 -5.03
C THR A 10 -21.04 -0.58 -6.47
N ARG A 11 -19.82 -0.51 -7.02
CA ARG A 11 -19.54 -1.01 -8.37
C ARG A 11 -19.89 -2.49 -8.50
N ASP A 12 -20.38 -2.84 -9.69
CA ASP A 12 -20.64 -4.22 -10.10
C ASP A 12 -19.41 -5.12 -9.85
N SER A 13 -19.65 -6.34 -9.40
CA SER A 13 -18.58 -7.26 -8.98
C SER A 13 -17.68 -7.69 -10.14
N VAL A 14 -18.24 -7.86 -11.34
CA VAL A 14 -17.48 -8.24 -12.54
C VAL A 14 -16.63 -7.07 -13.00
N LEU A 15 -17.19 -5.86 -13.03
CA LEU A 15 -16.44 -4.65 -13.35
C LEU A 15 -15.31 -4.41 -12.34
N ARG A 16 -15.58 -4.61 -11.04
CA ARG A 16 -14.59 -4.49 -9.97
C ARG A 16 -13.40 -5.42 -10.19
N GLU A 17 -13.65 -6.68 -10.47
CA GLU A 17 -12.59 -7.68 -10.64
C GLU A 17 -11.69 -7.31 -11.81
N LYS A 18 -12.27 -7.02 -12.97
CA LYS A 18 -11.51 -6.57 -14.14
C LYS A 18 -10.62 -5.36 -13.84
N GLN A 19 -11.20 -4.32 -13.24
CA GLN A 19 -10.45 -3.10 -12.91
C GLN A 19 -9.35 -3.35 -11.87
N GLN A 20 -9.57 -4.24 -10.89
CA GLN A 20 -8.55 -4.57 -9.89
C GLN A 20 -7.35 -5.26 -10.53
N PHE A 21 -7.55 -6.17 -11.48
CA PHE A 21 -6.45 -6.79 -12.22
C PHE A 21 -5.73 -5.81 -13.15
N ASP A 22 -6.47 -4.88 -13.77
CA ASP A 22 -5.86 -3.81 -14.57
C ASP A 22 -4.95 -2.91 -13.71
N GLU A 23 -5.42 -2.49 -12.52
CA GLU A 23 -4.61 -1.69 -11.58
C GLU A 23 -3.46 -2.51 -10.96
N LEU A 24 -3.68 -3.79 -10.66
CA LEU A 24 -2.64 -4.68 -10.16
C LEU A 24 -1.48 -4.78 -11.15
N LYS A 25 -1.75 -5.02 -12.44
CA LYS A 25 -0.70 -5.10 -13.46
C LYS A 25 0.10 -3.80 -13.56
N LYS A 26 -0.56 -2.64 -13.52
CA LYS A 26 0.13 -1.33 -13.46
C LYS A 26 1.04 -1.24 -12.25
N GLN A 27 0.58 -1.68 -11.07
CA GLN A 27 1.36 -1.64 -9.86
C GLN A 27 2.53 -2.64 -9.86
N LEU A 28 2.35 -3.83 -10.44
CA LEU A 28 3.43 -4.80 -10.62
C LEU A 28 4.51 -4.28 -11.56
N HIS A 29 4.13 -3.66 -12.68
CA HIS A 29 5.08 -2.98 -13.56
C HIS A 29 5.82 -1.85 -12.83
N ASN A 30 5.09 -0.99 -12.11
CA ASN A 30 5.69 0.07 -11.32
C ASN A 30 6.70 -0.49 -10.30
N ALA A 31 6.35 -1.56 -9.58
CA ALA A 31 7.23 -2.19 -8.61
C ALA A 31 8.47 -2.83 -9.28
N ARG A 32 8.28 -3.66 -10.31
CA ARG A 32 9.38 -4.32 -11.03
C ARG A 32 10.35 -3.30 -11.63
N ASP A 33 9.83 -2.25 -12.24
CA ASP A 33 10.64 -1.33 -13.06
C ASP A 33 11.34 -0.26 -12.21
N HIS A 34 10.86 0.04 -10.99
CA HIS A 34 11.37 1.14 -10.17
C HIS A 34 11.85 0.75 -8.77
N ALA A 35 11.59 -0.47 -8.29
CA ALA A 35 12.06 -0.93 -6.97
C ALA A 35 13.03 -2.12 -7.12
N PRO A 36 14.31 -1.97 -6.75
CA PRO A 36 15.32 -3.04 -6.88
C PRO A 36 14.94 -4.37 -6.21
N ALA A 37 14.16 -4.35 -5.12
CA ALA A 37 13.66 -5.56 -4.49
C ALA A 37 12.65 -6.28 -5.38
N TYR A 38 11.67 -5.56 -5.91
CA TYR A 38 10.64 -6.14 -6.76
C TYR A 38 11.12 -6.48 -8.16
N ALA A 39 12.14 -5.79 -8.68
CA ALA A 39 12.83 -6.22 -9.90
C ALA A 39 13.35 -7.66 -9.78
N ALA A 40 13.94 -8.00 -8.63
CA ALA A 40 14.43 -9.35 -8.37
C ALA A 40 13.30 -10.34 -8.06
N ILE A 41 12.33 -9.95 -7.21
CA ILE A 41 11.21 -10.82 -6.82
C ILE A 41 10.33 -11.19 -8.02
N LEU A 42 10.14 -10.26 -8.96
CA LEU A 42 9.27 -10.43 -10.12
C LEU A 42 10.02 -10.84 -11.40
N ALA A 43 11.31 -11.20 -11.30
CA ALA A 43 12.15 -11.49 -12.46
C ALA A 43 11.58 -12.60 -13.36
N ASP A 44 11.01 -13.64 -12.74
CA ASP A 44 10.45 -14.81 -13.43
C ASP A 44 8.93 -14.76 -13.59
N VAL A 45 8.29 -13.61 -13.28
CA VAL A 45 6.84 -13.44 -13.38
C VAL A 45 6.49 -12.73 -14.68
N ASP A 46 5.70 -13.39 -15.55
CA ASP A 46 5.05 -12.69 -16.64
C ASP A 46 3.81 -11.94 -16.14
N ILE A 47 3.95 -10.62 -15.98
CA ILE A 47 2.87 -9.74 -15.49
C ILE A 47 1.67 -9.74 -16.45
N ALA A 48 1.87 -10.04 -17.74
CA ALA A 48 0.77 -10.09 -18.71
C ALA A 48 -0.20 -11.25 -18.43
N ASP A 49 0.27 -12.31 -17.79
CA ASP A 49 -0.52 -13.49 -17.46
C ASP A 49 -1.38 -13.30 -16.20
N ILE A 50 -1.13 -12.28 -15.39
CA ILE A 50 -1.87 -12.01 -14.15
C ILE A 50 -3.22 -11.32 -14.44
N ASN A 51 -4.25 -12.13 -14.68
CA ASN A 51 -5.58 -11.64 -15.11
C ASN A 51 -6.74 -12.06 -14.20
N ASP A 52 -6.50 -12.99 -13.29
CA ASP A 52 -7.51 -13.58 -12.41
C ASP A 52 -6.90 -14.09 -11.09
N ARG A 53 -7.75 -14.64 -10.22
CA ARG A 53 -7.35 -15.10 -8.89
C ARG A 53 -6.46 -16.34 -8.92
N ASP A 54 -6.56 -17.16 -9.96
CA ASP A 54 -5.74 -18.36 -10.11
C ASP A 54 -4.32 -17.93 -10.48
N THR A 55 -4.18 -17.02 -11.44
CA THR A 55 -2.91 -16.43 -11.88
C THR A 55 -2.29 -15.52 -10.81
N LEU A 56 -3.09 -14.87 -9.95
CA LEU A 56 -2.60 -14.08 -8.80
C LEU A 56 -1.68 -14.90 -7.89
N SER A 57 -1.93 -16.21 -7.74
CA SER A 57 -1.12 -17.09 -6.90
C SER A 57 0.32 -17.30 -7.40
N MET A 58 0.60 -16.94 -8.65
CA MET A 58 1.95 -17.02 -9.24
C MET A 58 2.88 -15.91 -8.74
N ILE A 59 2.34 -14.83 -8.15
CA ILE A 59 3.14 -13.74 -7.61
C ILE A 59 3.86 -14.23 -6.34
N PRO A 60 5.19 -14.15 -6.26
CA PRO A 60 5.91 -14.55 -5.06
C PRO A 60 5.52 -13.73 -3.84
N LEU A 61 5.40 -14.40 -2.69
CA LEU A 61 5.05 -13.76 -1.43
C LEU A 61 6.26 -13.03 -0.84
N THR A 62 6.16 -11.70 -0.68
CA THR A 62 7.12 -10.93 0.12
C THR A 62 6.87 -11.20 1.61
N ARG A 63 7.79 -11.89 2.30
CA ARG A 63 7.64 -12.15 3.74
C ARG A 63 8.18 -10.98 4.56
N LYS A 64 7.61 -10.81 5.74
CA LYS A 64 8.06 -9.78 6.70
C LYS A 64 9.53 -9.95 7.11
N SER A 65 10.01 -11.19 7.23
CA SER A 65 11.42 -11.50 7.50
C SER A 65 12.34 -10.96 6.40
N ASP A 66 11.96 -11.18 5.15
CA ASP A 66 12.77 -10.84 3.98
C ASP A 66 12.84 -9.32 3.80
N ILE A 67 11.80 -8.60 4.24
CA ILE A 67 11.83 -7.12 4.30
C ILE A 67 12.88 -6.66 5.31
N ALA A 68 12.87 -7.20 6.53
CA ALA A 68 13.82 -6.81 7.58
C ALA A 68 15.27 -7.15 7.19
N GLU A 69 15.51 -8.35 6.67
CA GLU A 69 16.82 -8.80 6.18
C GLU A 69 17.35 -7.85 5.10
N ARG A 70 16.55 -7.60 4.07
CA ARG A 70 16.95 -6.75 2.96
C ARG A 70 17.13 -5.28 3.36
N GLN A 71 16.39 -4.79 4.35
CA GLN A 71 16.65 -3.46 4.94
C GLN A 71 17.97 -3.41 5.71
N GLY A 72 18.41 -4.52 6.30
CA GLY A 72 19.74 -4.67 6.88
C GLY A 72 20.86 -4.65 5.84
N GLU A 73 20.63 -5.28 4.68
CA GLU A 73 21.59 -5.32 3.56
C GLU A 73 21.65 -4.00 2.77
N LEU A 74 20.49 -3.39 2.51
CA LEU A 74 20.33 -2.16 1.75
C LEU A 74 19.47 -1.13 2.51
N PRO A 75 20.06 -0.45 3.51
CA PRO A 75 19.32 0.52 4.31
C PRO A 75 18.81 1.73 3.51
N PRO A 76 17.73 2.41 3.97
CA PRO A 76 16.88 2.00 5.09
C PRO A 76 15.64 1.20 4.65
N LEU A 77 15.32 1.15 3.36
CA LEU A 77 14.06 0.57 2.83
C LEU A 77 14.25 -0.70 1.99
N GLY A 78 15.45 -1.29 1.95
CA GLY A 78 15.69 -2.60 1.34
C GLY A 78 15.48 -2.64 -0.18
N GLY A 79 15.42 -1.49 -0.85
CA GLY A 79 15.10 -1.39 -2.27
C GLY A 79 13.62 -1.65 -2.61
N TYR A 80 12.71 -1.61 -1.64
CA TYR A 80 11.27 -1.76 -1.87
C TYR A 80 10.57 -0.46 -2.30
N ALA A 81 11.17 0.70 -2.03
CA ALA A 81 10.64 1.99 -2.45
C ALA A 81 10.85 2.22 -3.96
N THR A 82 9.79 2.64 -4.65
CA THR A 82 9.83 3.03 -6.08
C THR A 82 10.22 4.49 -6.30
N VAL A 83 10.29 5.28 -5.23
CA VAL A 83 10.66 6.70 -5.27
C VAL A 83 11.84 6.98 -4.33
N ARG A 84 12.44 8.15 -4.50
CA ARG A 84 13.60 8.57 -3.72
C ARG A 84 13.21 8.88 -2.27
N MET A 85 14.19 8.74 -1.36
CA MET A 85 14.01 8.98 0.07
C MET A 85 13.48 10.38 0.41
N ASP A 86 13.93 11.40 -0.33
CA ASP A 86 13.54 12.80 -0.15
C ASP A 86 12.12 13.10 -0.62
N SER A 87 11.43 12.13 -1.23
CA SER A 87 10.02 12.26 -1.63
C SER A 87 9.06 11.82 -0.51
N PHE A 88 9.56 11.19 0.56
CA PHE A 88 8.74 10.75 1.69
C PHE A 88 8.61 11.85 2.74
N TYR A 89 7.40 12.00 3.28
CA TYR A 89 7.12 12.97 4.33
C TYR A 89 7.59 12.45 5.69
N ASN A 90 7.42 11.15 5.94
CA ASN A 90 7.89 10.45 7.14
C ASN A 90 8.48 9.09 6.78
N VAL A 91 9.36 8.58 7.63
CA VAL A 91 9.73 7.15 7.65
C VAL A 91 9.39 6.62 9.04
N PHE A 92 8.47 5.67 9.09
CA PHE A 92 8.02 5.00 10.30
C PHE A 92 8.93 3.82 10.62
N ALA A 93 8.98 3.43 11.89
CA ALA A 93 9.74 2.30 12.39
C ALA A 93 8.80 1.39 13.21
N SER A 94 8.47 0.24 12.65
CA SER A 94 7.71 -0.78 13.37
C SER A 94 8.57 -1.45 14.46
N PRO A 95 8.00 -1.82 15.61
CA PRO A 95 8.67 -2.71 16.56
C PRO A 95 9.11 -4.00 15.84
N GLY A 96 10.42 -4.27 15.82
CA GLY A 96 11.02 -5.36 15.06
C GLY A 96 11.93 -4.94 13.90
N GLY A 97 12.19 -3.64 13.73
CA GLY A 97 13.27 -3.15 12.85
C GLY A 97 12.91 -3.05 11.37
N ILE A 98 11.63 -2.84 11.06
CA ILE A 98 11.17 -2.56 9.69
C ILE A 98 10.79 -1.09 9.58
N PHE A 99 11.33 -0.46 8.54
CA PHE A 99 11.06 0.92 8.18
C PHE A 99 10.05 1.00 7.02
N GLU A 100 9.10 1.92 7.12
CA GLU A 100 8.01 2.07 6.16
C GLU A 100 7.80 3.55 5.79
N PRO A 101 7.74 3.90 4.50
CA PRO A 101 7.58 5.28 4.08
C PRO A 101 6.12 5.77 4.20
N GLY A 102 5.95 6.98 4.72
CA GLY A 102 4.73 7.78 4.59
C GLY A 102 4.89 8.83 3.49
N ALA A 103 3.98 8.84 2.51
CA ALA A 103 4.02 9.82 1.41
C ALA A 103 3.13 11.05 1.70
N ALA A 104 3.48 12.18 1.08
CA ALA A 104 2.69 13.42 1.12
C ALA A 104 1.49 13.35 0.17
N ARG A 105 0.58 12.41 0.43
CA ARG A 105 -0.69 12.24 -0.29
C ARG A 105 -1.85 12.29 0.70
N ASP A 106 -2.91 12.99 0.33
CA ASP A 106 -4.17 12.90 1.07
C ASP A 106 -4.64 11.44 1.12
N ASP A 107 -5.17 11.04 2.28
CA ASP A 107 -5.64 9.68 2.55
C ASP A 107 -4.64 8.60 2.09
N TYR A 108 -3.35 8.81 2.39
CA TYR A 108 -2.28 7.89 1.95
C TYR A 108 -2.54 6.42 2.34
N TRP A 109 -3.17 6.22 3.50
CA TRP A 109 -3.50 4.90 4.04
C TRP A 109 -4.91 4.40 3.70
N ASN A 110 -5.67 5.14 2.88
CA ASN A 110 -7.05 4.83 2.48
C ASN A 110 -8.03 4.62 3.65
N PHE A 111 -7.89 5.43 4.72
CA PHE A 111 -8.73 5.43 5.91
C PHE A 111 -10.05 6.17 5.71
N ALA A 112 -10.09 7.17 4.82
CA ALA A 112 -11.26 8.05 4.68
C ALA A 112 -12.55 7.28 4.37
N ARG A 113 -12.49 6.27 3.47
CA ARG A 113 -13.63 5.40 3.16
C ARG A 113 -14.12 4.61 4.38
N GLY A 114 -13.19 4.08 5.18
CA GLY A 114 -13.52 3.34 6.41
C GLY A 114 -14.19 4.22 7.46
N LEU A 115 -13.70 5.44 7.66
CA LEU A 115 -14.30 6.43 8.56
C LEU A 115 -15.70 6.85 8.09
N HIS A 116 -15.88 7.08 6.79
CA HIS A 116 -17.18 7.38 6.21
C HIS A 116 -18.18 6.22 6.44
N ALA A 117 -17.77 4.97 6.22
CA ALA A 117 -18.61 3.80 6.50
C ALA A 117 -18.97 3.66 7.99
N ALA A 118 -18.09 4.11 8.90
CA ALA A 118 -18.34 4.15 10.34
C ALA A 118 -19.28 5.30 10.79
N GLY A 119 -19.75 6.13 9.86
CA GLY A 119 -20.68 7.24 10.15
C GLY A 119 -20.03 8.59 10.40
N ILE A 120 -18.69 8.69 10.33
CA ILE A 120 -17.98 9.98 10.51
C ILE A 120 -18.22 10.87 9.30
N ARG A 121 -18.53 12.15 9.53
CA ARG A 121 -18.83 13.15 8.50
C ARG A 121 -18.04 14.43 8.73
N THR A 122 -18.01 15.25 7.68
CA THR A 122 -17.45 16.61 7.76
C THR A 122 -18.14 17.40 8.88
N GLY A 123 -17.35 17.93 9.81
CA GLY A 123 -17.83 18.68 10.96
C GLY A 123 -17.84 17.87 12.27
N ASP A 124 -17.70 16.55 12.21
CA ASP A 124 -17.59 15.72 13.41
C ASP A 124 -16.25 15.95 14.11
N LEU A 125 -16.28 15.89 15.44
CA LEU A 125 -15.07 15.93 16.27
C LEU A 125 -14.54 14.51 16.49
N ILE A 126 -13.33 14.23 16.02
CA ILE A 126 -12.64 12.96 16.25
C ILE A 126 -11.61 13.14 17.36
N HIS A 127 -11.70 12.32 18.41
CA HIS A 127 -10.63 12.18 19.38
C HIS A 127 -9.69 11.05 18.96
N ASN A 128 -8.63 11.39 18.23
CA ASN A 128 -7.60 10.42 17.85
C ASN A 128 -6.61 10.19 19.00
N THR A 129 -6.64 8.99 19.58
CA THR A 129 -5.82 8.58 20.73
C THR A 129 -4.70 7.61 20.35
N PHE A 130 -4.44 7.42 19.04
CA PHE A 130 -3.26 6.69 18.61
C PHE A 130 -1.97 7.45 18.95
N SER A 131 -0.85 6.71 19.02
CA SER A 131 0.46 7.32 19.18
C SER A 131 0.89 8.03 17.89
N TYR A 132 1.40 9.26 18.02
CA TYR A 132 2.01 10.06 16.95
C TYR A 132 3.52 10.00 17.06
N HIS A 133 4.08 8.81 16.88
CA HIS A 133 5.50 8.57 17.10
C HIS A 133 6.08 7.66 16.00
N PHE A 134 6.68 6.52 16.36
CA PHE A 134 7.37 5.65 15.42
C PHE A 134 6.45 4.90 14.47
N THR A 135 5.19 4.62 14.85
CA THR A 135 4.23 3.89 14.00
C THR A 135 3.21 4.84 13.38
N PRO A 136 2.64 4.50 12.20
CA PRO A 136 1.86 5.45 11.42
C PRO A 136 0.46 5.75 11.97
N ALA A 137 -0.06 4.99 12.94
CA ALA A 137 -1.47 5.00 13.33
C ALA A 137 -2.03 6.39 13.67
N GLY A 138 -1.27 7.25 14.36
CA GLY A 138 -1.69 8.63 14.64
C GLY A 138 -1.91 9.47 13.38
N LEU A 139 -1.12 9.24 12.33
CA LEU A 139 -1.17 9.97 11.05
C LEU A 139 -2.04 9.29 9.98
N MET A 140 -2.67 8.15 10.31
CA MET A 140 -3.56 7.43 9.40
C MET A 140 -4.99 7.98 9.41
N VAL A 141 -5.41 8.66 10.48
CA VAL A 141 -6.77 9.17 10.71
C VAL A 141 -6.89 10.63 10.33
#